data_AF-A0A832MLF6-F1
#
_entry.id   AF-A0A832MLF6-F1
#
_cell.length_a   1.000
_cell.length_b   1.000
_cell.length_c   1.000
_cell.angle_alpha   90.00
_cell.angle_beta   90.00
_cell.angle_gamma   90.00
#
_symmetry.space_group_name_H-M   'P 1'
#
loop_
_entity.id
_entity.type
_entity.pdbx_description
1 polymer ?
#
loop_
_entity_poly.entity_id
_entity_poly.type
_entity_poly.pdbx_seq_one_letter_code
_entity_poly.pdbx_strand_id
1 'polypeptide(L)' 'MSKAERCRNPWNGKCRNTDVEVFILFKGERLPICRRCWSKIADSSLEWGEAYFGRGRRGG' A
#
# COMPACT_ATOMS: atom_id res chain seq x y z
N MET A 1 -12.66 -11.41 20.10
CA MET A 1 -12.58 -10.08 19.44
C MET A 1 -11.39 -10.10 18.50
N SER A 2 -11.60 -9.94 17.19
CA SER A 2 -10.51 -9.87 16.21
C SER A 2 -9.66 -8.62 16.45
N LYS A 3 -8.33 -8.75 16.35
CA LYS A 3 -7.39 -7.63 16.50
C LYS A 3 -7.60 -6.66 15.34
N ALA A 4 -7.94 -5.41 15.63
CA ALA A 4 -8.12 -4.38 14.61
C ALA A 4 -6.86 -4.28 13.73
N GLU A 5 -7.03 -4.30 12.41
CA GLU A 5 -5.93 -4.14 11.46
C GLU A 5 -5.32 -2.75 11.63
N ARG A 6 -3.98 -2.70 11.65
CA ARG A 6 -3.24 -1.45 11.81
C ARG A 6 -2.62 -1.07 10.49
N CYS A 7 -2.63 0.21 10.17
CA CYS A 7 -1.96 0.75 9.01
C CYS A 7 -0.52 0.23 8.90
N ARG A 8 -0.14 -0.23 7.71
CA ARG A 8 1.20 -0.67 7.33
C ARG A 8 1.67 0.11 6.12
N ASN A 9 1.55 1.43 6.19
CA ASN A 9 1.98 2.33 5.11
C ASN A 9 3.50 2.16 4.83
N PRO A 10 3.89 1.66 3.64
CA PRO A 10 5.28 1.40 3.30
C PRO A 10 6.11 2.69 3.15
N TRP A 11 5.47 3.84 2.89
CA TRP A 11 6.14 5.14 2.67
C TRP A 11 6.31 5.98 3.95
N ASN A 12 5.71 5.58 5.08
CA ASN A 12 5.83 6.32 6.35
C ASN A 12 6.15 5.42 7.56
N GLY A 13 6.17 4.09 7.41
CA GLY A 13 6.81 3.07 8.28
C GLY A 13 6.41 2.96 9.77
N LYS A 14 5.84 4.01 10.38
CA LYS A 14 5.58 4.14 11.82
C LYS A 14 4.11 4.36 12.15
N CYS A 15 3.23 4.47 11.16
CA CYS A 15 1.80 4.63 11.40
C CYS A 15 1.21 3.35 12.02
N ARG A 16 0.40 3.48 13.07
CA ARG A 16 -0.30 2.36 13.73
C ARG A 16 -1.81 2.61 13.89
N ASN A 17 -2.35 3.59 13.16
CA ASN A 17 -3.78 3.91 13.18
C ASN A 17 -4.59 2.70 12.66
N THR A 18 -5.73 2.44 13.29
CA THR A 18 -6.66 1.35 12.97
C THR A 18 -7.82 1.78 12.08
N ASP A 19 -7.95 3.07 11.78
CA ASP A 19 -8.92 3.64 10.84
C ASP A 19 -8.50 3.35 9.38
N VAL A 20 -8.57 2.07 8.98
CA VAL A 20 -8.17 1.58 7.65
C VAL A 20 -9.19 2.02 6.60
N GLU A 21 -8.70 2.71 5.56
CA GLU A 21 -9.51 3.20 4.43
C GLU A 21 -9.37 2.30 3.21
N VAL A 22 -8.14 1.87 2.91
CA VAL A 22 -7.85 1.08 1.71
C VAL A 22 -6.83 -0.01 1.98
N PHE A 23 -6.91 -1.08 1.20
CA PHE A 23 -5.89 -2.13 1.14
C PHE A 23 -5.16 -2.04 -0.19
N ILE A 24 -3.83 -2.03 -0.14
CA ILE A 24 -2.98 -1.98 -1.34
C ILE A 24 -2.22 -3.29 -1.49
N LEU A 25 -1.87 -3.64 -2.73
CA LEU A 25 -0.90 -4.69 -3.01
C LEU A 25 0.47 -4.04 -3.22
N PHE A 26 1.41 -4.32 -2.32
CA PHE A 26 2.76 -3.77 -2.40
C PHE A 26 3.78 -4.90 -2.25
N LYS A 27 4.65 -5.08 -3.26
CA LYS A 27 5.65 -6.18 -3.29
C LYS A 27 5.05 -7.57 -3.02
N GLY A 28 3.84 -7.82 -3.53
CA GLY A 28 3.14 -9.09 -3.34
C GLY A 28 2.43 -9.25 -2.00
N GLU A 29 2.49 -8.24 -1.11
CA GLU A 29 1.80 -8.27 0.18
C GLU A 29 0.60 -7.32 0.20
N ARG A 30 -0.53 -7.78 0.77
CA ARG A 30 -1.72 -6.95 1.03
C ARG A 30 -1.51 -6.12 2.30
N LEU A 31 -1.38 -4.81 2.14
CA LEU A 31 -1.13 -3.88 3.24
C LEU A 31 -2.34 -2.97 3.51
N PRO A 32 -2.84 -2.87 4.76
CA PRO A 32 -3.84 -1.87 5.14
C PRO A 32 -3.22 -0.46 5.21
N ILE A 33 -3.93 0.54 4.69
CA ILE A 33 -3.57 1.96 4.76
C ILE A 33 -4.70 2.73 5.45
N CYS A 34 -4.35 3.51 6.49
CA CYS A 34 -5.35 4.34 7.18
C CYS A 34 -5.74 5.58 6.37
N ARG A 35 -6.93 6.11 6.65
CA ARG A 35 -7.47 7.32 6.01
C ARG A 35 -6.48 8.49 5.96
N ARG A 36 -5.79 8.77 7.08
CA ARG A 36 -4.77 9.84 7.16
C ARG A 36 -3.60 9.60 6.22
N CYS A 37 -3.13 8.36 6.11
CA CYS A 37 -2.04 8.02 5.22
C CYS A 37 -2.49 8.03 3.76
N TRP A 38 -3.70 7.55 3.49
CA TRP A 38 -4.28 7.52 2.15
C TRP A 38 -4.42 8.92 1.57
N SER A 39 -4.97 9.88 2.31
CA SER A 39 -5.08 11.28 1.87
C SER A 39 -3.75 11.85 1.40
N LYS A 40 -2.65 11.59 2.13
CA LYS A 40 -1.32 12.06 1.74
C LYS A 40 -0.77 11.41 0.47
N ILE A 41 -1.14 10.15 0.23
CA ILE A 41 -0.73 9.43 -0.98
C ILE A 41 -1.53 9.97 -2.16
N ALA A 42 -2.84 10.20 -1.98
CA ALA A 42 -3.72 10.75 -3.00
C ALA A 42 -3.31 12.17 -3.42
N ASP A 43 -2.76 12.96 -2.50
CA ASP A 43 -2.22 14.30 -2.78
C ASP A 43 -0.80 14.26 -3.39
N SER A 44 -0.17 13.08 -3.50
CA SER A 44 1.19 12.92 -4.02
C SER A 44 1.21 12.55 -5.49
N SER A 45 2.32 12.83 -6.18
CA SER A 45 2.55 12.40 -7.57
C SER A 45 3.01 10.93 -7.68
N LEU A 46 2.72 10.10 -6.67
CA LEU A 46 3.11 8.70 -6.66
C LEU A 46 2.11 7.90 -7.51
N GLU A 47 2.58 7.43 -8.67
CA GLU A 47 1.77 6.64 -9.59
C GLU A 47 1.89 5.13 -9.36
N TRP A 48 0.82 4.41 -9.71
CA TRP A 48 0.83 2.95 -9.74
C TRP A 48 1.52 2.45 -11.01
N GLY A 49 2.82 2.19 -10.91
CA GLY A 49 3.56 1.23 -11.74
C GLY A 49 3.63 1.45 -13.26
N GLU A 50 4.83 1.79 -13.73
CA GLU A 50 5.38 1.28 -15.02
C GLU A 50 6.40 0.14 -14.78
N ALA A 51 6.96 0.03 -13.57
CA ALA A 51 8.09 -0.88 -13.27
C ALA A 51 7.71 -2.32 -12.86
N TYR A 52 6.44 -2.59 -12.53
CA TYR A 52 5.99 -3.89 -12.00
C TYR A 52 5.18 -4.74 -13.00
N PHE A 53 4.68 -4.15 -14.09
CA PHE A 53 3.93 -4.88 -15.12
C PHE A 53 4.78 -5.42 -16.28
N GLY A 54 6.11 -5.25 -16.23
CA GLY A 54 7.02 -5.52 -17.35
C GLY A 54 8.01 -6.70 -17.24
N ARG A 55 7.87 -7.64 -16.28
CA ARG A 55 8.75 -8.82 -16.24
C ARG A 55 7.98 -10.14 -16.13
N GLY A 56 7.29 -10.45 -17.21
CA GLY A 56 6.83 -11.79 -17.53
C GLY A 56 6.88 -12.05 -19.04
N ARG A 57 8.07 -12.40 -19.58
CA ARG A 57 8.33 -13.34 -20.70
C ARG A 57 9.70 -13.12 -21.37
N ARG A 58 10.59 -14.10 -21.18
CA ARG A 58 11.41 -14.80 -22.18
C ARG A 58 11.79 -16.11 -21.47
N GLY A 59 11.34 -17.32 -21.85
CA GLY A 59 10.96 -17.78 -23.17
C GLY A 59 12.21 -17.79 -24.05
N GLY A 60 12.98 -18.88 -23.96
CA GLY A 60 14.28 -19.11 -24.60
C GLY A 60 15.11 -20.06 -23.76
#